data_AF-A0A142X6E3-F1
#
_entry.id   AF-A0A142X6E3-F1
#
_cell.length_a   1.000
_cell.length_b   1.000
_cell.length_c   1.000
_cell.angle_alpha   90.00
_cell.angle_beta   90.00
_cell.angle_gamma   90.00
#
_symmetry.space_group_name_H-M   'P 1'
#
loop_
_entity.id
_entity.type
_entity.pdbx_description
1 polymer ?
#
loop_
_entity_poly.entity_id
_entity_poly.type
_entity_poly.pdbx_seq_one_letter_code
_entity_poly.pdbx_strand_id
1 'polypeptide(L)'
;MEPAQTLRDLIAAMQAGDAARCRELAAALRGWIARGGYAPPGHTAISIECYLNSVARRIDGCGPQPVFTLICCDCDAGEEIDTEEQAMLEGWSEIGPAFELPQANFVGRCPFCKDA
;
A
#
# COMPACT_ATOMS: atom_id res chain seq x y z
N MET A 1 -15.80 1.60 -15.68
CA MET A 1 -15.04 1.98 -14.47
C MET A 1 -13.59 1.67 -14.78
N GLU A 2 -12.68 2.64 -14.66
CA GLU A 2 -11.27 2.43 -14.99
C GLU A 2 -10.52 1.83 -13.78
N PRO A 3 -9.66 0.82 -13.97
CA PRO A 3 -9.04 0.08 -12.86
C PRO A 3 -8.15 0.97 -11.97
N ALA A 4 -7.53 2.01 -12.55
CA ALA A 4 -6.74 2.99 -11.79
C ALA A 4 -7.60 3.89 -10.89
N GLN A 5 -8.82 4.21 -11.30
CA GLN A 5 -9.77 4.98 -10.49
C GLN A 5 -10.35 4.09 -9.38
N THR A 6 -10.72 2.85 -9.69
CA THR A 6 -11.22 1.88 -8.71
C THR A 6 -10.19 1.58 -7.62
N LEU A 7 -8.90 1.51 -7.96
CA LEU A 7 -7.82 1.35 -6.98
C LEU A 7 -7.69 2.56 -6.05
N ARG A 8 -7.78 3.78 -6.58
CA ARG A 8 -7.78 5.02 -5.77
C ARG A 8 -8.99 5.10 -4.85
N ASP A 9 -10.17 4.77 -5.36
CA ASP A 9 -11.40 4.74 -4.56
C ASP A 9 -11.33 3.67 -3.46
N LEU A 10 -10.65 2.53 -3.72
CA LEU A 10 -10.44 1.49 -2.73
C LEU A 10 -9.52 1.95 -1.60
N ILE A 11 -8.45 2.68 -1.92
CA ILE A 11 -7.55 3.28 -0.92
C ILE A 11 -8.31 4.30 -0.08
N ALA A 12 -9.09 5.18 -0.72
CA ALA A 12 -9.90 6.18 -0.02
C ALA A 12 -10.96 5.54 0.89
N ALA A 13 -11.60 4.47 0.44
CA ALA A 13 -12.56 3.71 1.23
C ALA A 13 -11.89 3.02 2.45
N MET A 14 -10.66 2.54 2.30
CA MET A 14 -9.90 1.98 3.42
C MET A 14 -9.55 3.05 4.46
N GLN A 15 -9.13 4.23 4.01
CA GLN A 15 -8.85 5.37 4.89
C GLN A 15 -10.11 5.86 5.62
N ALA A 16 -11.27 5.82 4.96
CA ALA A 16 -12.55 6.16 5.56
C ALA A 16 -13.11 5.08 6.49
N GLY A 17 -12.47 3.90 6.60
CA GLY A 17 -12.96 2.77 7.37
C GLY A 17 -14.23 2.12 6.79
N ASP A 18 -14.58 2.41 5.54
CA ASP A 18 -15.80 1.89 4.90
C ASP A 18 -15.55 0.48 4.34
N ALA A 19 -15.67 -0.50 5.22
CA ALA A 19 -15.50 -1.91 4.91
C ALA A 19 -16.43 -2.41 3.80
N ALA A 20 -17.65 -1.88 3.70
CA ALA A 20 -18.62 -2.29 2.67
C ALA A 20 -18.15 -1.83 1.29
N ARG A 21 -17.77 -0.55 1.19
CA ARG A 21 -17.21 0.04 -0.03
C ARG A 21 -15.92 -0.63 -0.47
N CYS A 22 -15.05 -0.99 0.48
CA CYS A 22 -13.82 -1.70 0.17
C CYS A 22 -14.07 -3.08 -0.43
N ARG A 23 -15.04 -3.86 0.10
CA ARG A 23 -15.37 -5.18 -0.49
C ARG A 23 -15.91 -5.04 -1.91
N GLU A 24 -16.78 -4.06 -2.14
CA GLU A 24 -17.38 -3.80 -3.46
C GLU A 24 -16.29 -3.50 -4.50
N LEU A 25 -15.40 -2.56 -4.18
CA LEU A 25 -14.32 -2.13 -5.07
C LEU A 25 -13.26 -3.22 -5.27
N ALA A 26 -12.94 -3.99 -4.23
CA ALA A 26 -12.03 -5.12 -4.32
C ALA A 26 -12.60 -6.24 -5.21
N ALA A 27 -13.88 -6.55 -5.08
CA ALA A 27 -14.56 -7.53 -5.94
C ALA A 27 -14.62 -7.06 -7.40
N ALA A 28 -14.86 -5.76 -7.62
CA ALA A 28 -14.82 -5.17 -8.96
C ALA A 28 -13.44 -5.32 -9.63
N LEU A 29 -12.36 -5.04 -8.90
CA LEU A 29 -10.98 -5.20 -9.41
C LEU A 29 -10.64 -6.67 -9.69
N ARG A 30 -11.01 -7.62 -8.80
CA ARG A 30 -10.82 -9.06 -9.06
C ARG A 30 -11.58 -9.51 -10.29
N GLY A 31 -12.84 -9.11 -10.42
CA GLY A 31 -13.69 -9.45 -11.55
C GLY A 31 -13.14 -8.89 -12.87
N TRP A 32 -12.48 -7.74 -12.84
CA TRP A 32 -11.83 -7.14 -14.00
C TRP A 32 -10.59 -7.91 -14.43
N ILE A 33 -9.70 -8.24 -13.49
CA ILE A 33 -8.49 -9.05 -13.75
C ILE A 33 -8.84 -10.44 -14.26
N ALA A 34 -9.83 -11.10 -13.63
CA ALA A 34 -10.28 -12.43 -14.04
C ALA A 34 -10.86 -12.49 -15.45
N ARG A 35 -11.35 -11.35 -15.98
CA ARG A 35 -11.85 -11.23 -17.37
C ARG A 35 -10.73 -10.95 -18.39
N GLY A 36 -9.46 -10.94 -17.96
CA GLY A 36 -8.32 -10.58 -18.81
C GLY A 36 -8.15 -9.07 -18.99
N GLY A 37 -8.71 -8.27 -18.09
CA GLY A 37 -8.53 -6.82 -18.10
C GLY A 37 -7.09 -6.41 -17.75
N TYR A 38 -6.70 -5.22 -18.18
CA TYR A 38 -5.38 -4.66 -17.86
C TYR A 38 -5.30 -4.22 -16.39
N ALA A 39 -4.14 -4.43 -15.79
CA ALA A 39 -3.82 -3.87 -14.49
C ALA A 39 -3.59 -2.35 -14.60
N PRO A 40 -3.81 -1.59 -13.51
CA PRO A 40 -3.43 -0.17 -13.48
C PRO A 40 -1.97 0.03 -13.87
N PRO A 41 -1.63 1.16 -14.53
CA PRO A 41 -0.25 1.45 -14.92
C PRO A 41 0.65 1.43 -13.67
N GLY A 42 1.80 0.73 -13.77
CA GLY A 42 2.72 0.50 -12.66
C GLY A 42 2.43 -0.75 -11.81
N HIS A 43 1.36 -1.50 -12.11
CA HIS A 43 1.03 -2.73 -11.38
C HIS A 43 0.84 -3.91 -12.32
N THR A 44 1.21 -5.11 -11.84
CA THR A 44 0.86 -6.38 -12.49
C THR A 44 -0.45 -6.92 -11.92
N ALA A 45 -1.12 -7.82 -12.66
CA ALA A 45 -2.31 -8.51 -12.15
C ALA A 45 -2.02 -9.21 -10.81
N ILE A 46 -0.84 -9.83 -10.69
CA ILE A 46 -0.37 -10.51 -9.47
C ILE A 46 -0.21 -9.51 -8.31
N SER A 47 0.40 -8.34 -8.56
CA SER A 47 0.56 -7.27 -7.56
C SER A 47 -0.80 -6.79 -7.03
N ILE A 48 -1.77 -6.58 -7.92
CA ILE A 48 -3.12 -6.19 -7.53
C ILE A 48 -3.80 -7.31 -6.74
N GLU A 49 -3.70 -8.58 -7.15
CA GLU A 49 -4.29 -9.69 -6.41
C GLU A 49 -3.71 -9.84 -5.00
N CYS A 50 -2.39 -9.71 -4.84
CA CYS A 50 -1.74 -9.68 -3.53
C CYS A 50 -2.27 -8.54 -2.66
N TYR A 51 -2.40 -7.34 -3.24
CA TYR A 51 -2.96 -6.19 -2.55
C TYR A 51 -4.41 -6.44 -2.12
N LEU A 52 -5.25 -6.96 -3.01
CA LEU A 52 -6.66 -7.27 -2.72
C LEU A 52 -6.83 -8.38 -1.67
N ASN A 53 -5.90 -9.33 -1.58
CA ASN A 53 -5.87 -10.31 -0.51
C ASN A 53 -5.51 -9.67 0.84
N SER A 54 -4.55 -8.74 0.86
CA SER A 54 -4.21 -7.96 2.05
C SER A 54 -5.39 -7.11 2.52
N VAL A 55 -6.06 -6.43 1.58
CA VAL A 55 -7.26 -5.63 1.84
C VAL A 55 -8.40 -6.48 2.41
N ALA A 56 -8.69 -7.65 1.85
CA ALA A 56 -9.72 -8.55 2.36
C ALA A 56 -9.44 -8.97 3.83
N ARG A 57 -8.19 -9.30 4.17
CA ARG A 57 -7.80 -9.64 5.55
C ARG A 57 -8.03 -8.48 6.53
N ARG A 58 -7.83 -7.24 6.09
CA ARG A 58 -8.05 -6.02 6.89
C ARG A 58 -9.54 -5.75 7.12
N ILE A 59 -10.36 -5.94 6.11
CA ILE A 59 -11.82 -5.69 6.15
C ILE A 59 -12.55 -6.73 7.01
N ASP A 60 -12.18 -8.01 6.91
CA ASP A 60 -12.86 -9.09 7.63
C ASP A 60 -12.44 -9.19 9.11
N GLY A 61 -11.71 -8.20 9.64
CA GLY A 61 -11.28 -8.13 11.04
C GLY A 61 -10.36 -9.29 11.46
N CYS A 62 -9.84 -10.05 10.50
CA CYS A 62 -9.03 -11.25 10.73
C CYS A 62 -7.55 -10.91 10.51
N GLY A 63 -7.01 -10.06 11.39
CA GLY A 63 -5.57 -9.81 11.49
C GLY A 63 -5.26 -8.40 12.00
N PRO A 64 -4.12 -8.24 12.71
CA PRO A 64 -3.62 -6.90 13.05
C PRO A 64 -3.47 -6.07 11.77
N GLN A 65 -3.67 -4.76 11.89
CA GLN A 65 -3.38 -3.84 10.80
C GLN A 65 -1.97 -4.15 10.24
N PRO A 66 -1.74 -4.04 8.92
CA PRO A 66 -0.39 -4.15 8.39
C PRO A 66 0.49 -3.19 9.19
N VAL A 67 1.51 -3.72 9.87
CA VAL A 67 2.49 -2.86 10.55
C VAL A 67 3.06 -1.95 9.47
N PHE A 68 2.99 -0.64 9.69
CA PHE A 68 3.66 0.31 8.82
C PHE A 68 5.14 0.01 8.96
N THR A 69 5.75 -0.42 7.87
CA THR A 69 7.17 -0.74 7.82
C THR A 69 7.78 0.12 6.73
N LEU A 70 8.72 0.97 7.13
CA LEU A 70 9.42 1.91 6.27
C LEU A 70 10.88 1.52 6.20
N ILE A 71 11.46 1.57 5.01
CA ILE A 71 12.91 1.45 4.85
C ILE A 71 13.51 2.59 4.05
N CYS A 72 14.78 2.91 4.32
CA CYS A 72 15.54 3.87 3.55
C CYS A 72 15.98 3.27 2.21
N CYS A 73 15.79 3.99 1.11
CA CYS A 73 16.23 3.58 -0.22
C CYS A 73 17.75 3.43 -0.37
N ASP A 74 18.54 4.08 0.50
CA ASP A 74 20.00 4.11 0.39
C ASP A 74 20.72 3.29 1.48
N CYS A 75 20.12 3.11 2.66
CA CYS A 75 20.79 2.49 3.81
C CYS A 75 19.96 1.47 4.60
N ASP A 76 18.77 1.10 4.11
CA ASP A 76 17.86 0.14 4.76
C ASP A 76 17.46 0.49 6.21
N ALA A 77 17.78 1.70 6.72
CA ALA A 77 17.30 2.20 8.01
C ALA A 77 15.76 2.29 8.02
N GLY A 78 15.12 2.45 9.18
CA GLY A 78 13.66 2.70 9.28
C GLY A 78 12.84 1.60 9.97
N GLU A 79 13.50 0.54 10.45
CA GLU A 79 12.86 -0.58 11.19
C GLU A 79 12.17 -0.12 12.49
N GLU A 80 12.59 1.02 13.04
CA GLU A 80 12.05 1.66 14.25
C GLU A 80 10.91 2.65 13.98
N ILE A 81 10.46 2.79 12.73
CA ILE A 81 9.37 3.66 12.32
C ILE A 81 8.07 2.87 12.17
N ASP A 82 7.14 3.07 13.10
CA ASP A 82 5.86 2.36 13.13
C ASP A 82 4.70 3.14 12.48
N THR A 83 4.92 4.39 12.05
CA THR A 83 3.91 5.24 11.40
C THR A 83 4.51 6.25 10.42
N GLU A 84 3.71 6.69 9.42
CA GLU A 84 4.12 7.74 8.48
C GLU A 84 4.36 9.09 9.17
N GLU A 85 3.56 9.43 10.18
CA GLU A 85 3.71 10.66 10.96
C GLU A 85 5.03 10.69 11.72
N GLN A 86 5.44 9.56 12.32
CA GLN A 86 6.74 9.43 12.97
C GLN A 86 7.88 9.64 11.97
N ALA A 87 7.79 9.04 10.78
CA ALA A 87 8.78 9.24 9.72
C ALA A 87 8.97 10.73 9.38
N MET A 88 7.86 11.47 9.21
CA MET A 88 7.91 12.90 8.90
C MET A 88 8.53 13.72 10.04
N LEU A 89 8.21 13.40 11.30
CA LEU A 89 8.81 14.05 12.47
C LEU A 89 10.32 13.79 12.60
N GLU A 90 10.75 12.60 12.23
CA GLU A 90 12.16 12.22 12.20
C GLU A 90 12.91 12.78 10.97
N GLY A 91 12.22 13.52 10.09
CA GLY A 91 12.85 14.21 8.96
C GLY A 91 13.01 13.36 7.70
N TRP A 92 12.29 12.24 7.61
CA TRP A 92 12.22 11.43 6.40
C TRP A 92 11.54 12.18 5.26
N SER A 93 11.99 11.94 4.04
CA SER A 93 11.47 12.55 2.81
C SER A 93 11.26 11.51 1.71
N GLU A 94 10.53 11.86 0.65
CA GLU A 94 10.29 10.97 -0.49
C GLU A 94 9.64 9.63 -0.09
N ILE A 95 8.83 9.64 0.97
CA ILE A 95 8.12 8.45 1.45
C ILE A 95 7.07 8.05 0.41
N GLY A 96 7.18 6.83 -0.09
CA GLY A 96 6.26 6.24 -1.05
C GLY A 96 6.03 4.76 -0.76
N PRO A 97 4.94 4.17 -1.28
CA PRO A 97 4.65 2.77 -1.07
C PRO A 97 5.66 1.88 -1.82
N ALA A 98 6.11 0.80 -1.17
CA ALA A 98 7.11 -0.13 -1.68
C ALA A 98 6.53 -1.54 -1.82
N PHE A 99 5.59 -1.72 -2.75
CA PHE A 99 4.90 -3.00 -2.95
C PHE A 99 5.81 -4.14 -3.48
N GLU A 100 7.02 -3.80 -3.92
CA GLU A 100 7.99 -4.73 -4.49
C GLU A 100 8.96 -5.30 -3.45
N LEU A 101 8.97 -4.75 -2.22
CA LEU A 101 9.89 -5.15 -1.18
C LEU A 101 9.21 -6.10 -0.19
N PRO A 102 9.75 -7.33 0.02
CA PRO A 102 9.15 -8.27 0.95
C PRO A 102 9.32 -7.83 2.42
N GLN A 103 10.32 -7.00 2.73
CA GLN A 103 10.62 -6.53 4.08
C GLN A 103 9.87 -5.24 4.49
N ALA A 104 9.32 -4.46 3.55
CA ALA A 104 8.78 -3.13 3.84
C ALA A 104 7.56 -2.78 2.99
N ASN A 105 6.59 -2.09 3.57
CA ASN A 105 5.41 -1.59 2.86
C ASN A 105 5.63 -0.20 2.28
N PHE A 106 6.59 0.55 2.82
CA PHE A 106 6.96 1.90 2.41
C PHE A 106 8.48 2.01 2.25
N VAL A 107 8.90 2.85 1.32
CA VAL A 107 10.28 3.27 1.12
C VAL A 107 10.35 4.78 1.23
N GLY A 108 11.39 5.30 1.85
CA GLY A 108 11.66 6.73 1.91
C GLY A 108 13.15 7.00 1.92
N ARG A 109 13.53 8.28 2.03
CA ARG A 109 14.90 8.72 2.22
C ARG A 109 15.05 9.21 3.66
N CYS A 110 15.93 8.57 4.43
CA CYS A 110 16.16 8.92 5.83
C CYS A 110 16.92 10.26 5.95
N PRO A 111 16.84 10.96 7.09
CA PRO A 111 17.52 12.25 7.29
C PRO A 111 19.04 12.16 7.11
N PHE A 112 19.66 11.02 7.44
CA PHE A 112 21.10 10.81 7.27
C PHE A 112 21.52 10.71 5.79
N CYS A 113 20.75 10.01 4.95
CA CYS A 113 21.01 9.88 3.52
C CYS A 113 20.52 11.07 2.69
N LYS A 114 19.70 11.92 3.29
CA LYS A 114 19.27 13.18 2.71
C LYS A 114 20.35 14.27 2.79
N ASP A 115 21.15 14.27 3.85
CA ASP A 115 22.23 15.24 4.11
C ASP A 115 23.62 14.74 3.64
N ALA A 116 23.68 13.57 2.99
CA ALA A 116 24.91 12.91 2.53
C ALA A 116 25.28 13.23 1.07
#